data_AF-A0A3D5X7E3-F1
#
_entry.id   AF-A0A3D5X7E3-F1
#
_cell.length_a   1.000
_cell.length_b   1.000
_cell.length_c   1.000
_cell.angle_alpha   90.00
_cell.angle_beta   90.00
_cell.angle_gamma   90.00
#
_symmetry.space_group_name_H-M   'P 1'
#
loop_
_entity.id
_entity.type
_entity.pdbx_description
1 polymer ?
#
loop_
_entity_poly.entity_id
_entity_poly.type
_entity_poly.pdbx_seq_one_letter_code
_entity_poly.pdbx_strand_id
1 'polypeptide(L)' 'CNVGDTVRIMETRPLSKTKCWRLVEIIERAK' A
#
# COMPACT_ATOMS: atom_id res chain seq x y z
N CYS A 1 8.77 -1.06 -0.18
CA CYS A 1 8.05 -2.03 -1.03
C CYS A 1 8.81 -2.12 -2.33
N ASN A 2 9.09 -3.34 -2.74
CA ASN A 2 9.66 -3.65 -4.05
C ASN A 2 8.51 -3.87 -5.03
N VAL A 3 8.83 -3.80 -6.32
CA VAL A 3 7.86 -4.13 -7.37
C VAL A 3 7.55 -5.61 -7.30
N GLY A 4 6.26 -5.96 -7.31
CA GLY A 4 5.78 -7.34 -7.18
C GLY A 4 5.39 -7.77 -5.77
N ASP A 5 5.60 -6.94 -4.74
CA ASP A 5 5.13 -7.24 -3.39
C ASP A 5 3.60 -7.20 -3.31
N THR A 6 3.00 -8.20 -2.68
CA THR A 6 1.58 -8.19 -2.32
C THR A 6 1.42 -7.48 -0.98
N VAL A 7 0.74 -6.34 -0.98
CA VAL A 7 0.60 -5.48 0.20
C VAL A 7 -0.85 -5.29 0.61
N ARG A 8 -1.07 -5.16 1.92
CA ARG A 8 -2.35 -4.76 2.48
C ARG A 8 -2.39 -3.24 2.65
N ILE A 9 -3.44 -2.63 2.12
CA ILE A 9 -3.71 -1.19 2.27
C ILE A 9 -4.98 -0.95 3.07
N MET A 10 -5.07 0.24 3.64
CA MET A 10 -6.26 0.75 4.35
C MET A 10 -6.57 2.16 3.86
N GLU A 11 -7.86 2.47 3.75
CA GLU A 11 -8.32 3.82 3.44
C GLU A 11 -7.99 4.82 4.55
N THR A 12 -7.71 6.05 4.15
CA THR A 12 -7.34 7.17 5.03
C THR A 12 -7.85 8.48 4.44
N ARG A 13 -7.71 9.58 5.19
CA ARG A 13 -7.92 10.92 4.64
C ARG A 13 -7.09 11.13 3.34
N PRO A 14 -7.55 11.94 2.38
CA PRO A 14 -6.80 12.20 1.16
C PRO A 14 -5.37 12.66 1.46
N LEU A 15 -4.38 11.94 0.93
CA LEU A 15 -2.95 12.27 1.05
C LEU A 15 -2.46 13.06 -0.17
N SER A 16 -3.14 12.91 -1.30
CA SER A 16 -2.91 13.65 -2.54
C SER A 16 -4.21 13.67 -3.35
N LYS A 17 -4.20 14.29 -4.54
CA LYS A 17 -5.35 14.38 -5.44
C LYS A 17 -6.00 13.02 -5.74
N THR A 18 -5.22 11.94 -5.79
CA THR A 18 -5.69 10.59 -6.16
C THR A 18 -5.30 9.51 -5.17
N LYS A 19 -4.66 9.85 -4.05
CA LYS A 19 -4.13 8.85 -3.10
C LYS A 19 -4.83 8.98 -1.75
N CYS A 20 -5.68 8.00 -1.44
CA CYS A 20 -6.47 7.95 -0.20
C CYS A 20 -6.16 6.71 0.65
N TRP A 21 -5.01 6.09 0.43
CA TRP A 21 -4.66 4.81 1.04
C TRP A 21 -3.28 4.88 1.69
N ARG A 22 -3.14 4.19 2.82
CA ARG A 22 -1.87 3.92 3.49
C ARG A 22 -1.51 2.44 3.41
N LEU A 23 -0.21 2.17 3.42
CA LEU A 23 0.31 0.83 3.63
C LEU A 23 0.05 0.40 5.08
N VAL A 24 -0.47 -0.81 5.27
CA VAL A 24 -0.65 -1.44 6.58
C VAL A 24 0.49 -2.43 6.83
N GLU A 25 0.62 -3.43 5.95
CA GLU A 25 1.60 -4.50 6.05
C GLU A 25 1.90 -5.10 4.68
N ILE A 26 3.02 -5.82 4.57
CA ILE A 26 3.41 -6.58 3.36
C ILE A 26 3.08 -8.04 3.63
N ILE A 27 2.16 -8.60 2.85
CA ILE A 27 1.68 -9.98 3.01
C ILE A 27 2.69 -10.95 2.39
N GLU A 28 3.15 -10.66 1.18
CA GLU A 28 4.09 -11.48 0.45
C GLU A 28 5.14 -10.58 -0.22
N ARG A 29 6.41 -10.94 -0.09
CA ARG A 29 7.51 -10.24 -0.75
C ARG A 29 7.85 -10.94 -2.05
N ALA A 30 8.03 -10.16 -3.11
CA ALA A 30 8.59 -10.69 -4.34
C ALA A 30 10.01 -11.23 -4.06
N LYS A 31 10.27 -12.44 -4.54
CA LYS A 31 11.53 -13.18 -4.34
C LYS A 31 12.65 -12.69 -5.26
#